data_AF-A0A1X1QJI9-F1
#
_entry.id   AF-A0A1X1QJI9-F1
#
_cell.length_a   1.000
_cell.length_b   1.000
_cell.length_c   1.000
_cell.angle_alpha   90.00
_cell.angle_beta   90.00
_cell.angle_gamma   90.00
#
_symmetry.space_group_name_H-M   'P 1'
#
loop_
_entity.id
_entity.type
_entity.pdbx_description
1 polymer ?
#
loop_
_entity_poly.entity_id
_entity_poly.type
_entity_poly.pdbx_seq_one_letter_code
_entity_poly.pdbx_strand_id
1 'polypeptide(L)'
;MDETDLGGQTTLMQACFFNLQKMATILLEKGAHPLQDNDGRTALMFSFNYTDILVQLLRMKVNVKYKSKDGKTPLMVAFSCENPIAVYCLLAYGTIDISDEGDETSLLESRKQLD
;
A
#
# COMPACT_ATOMS: atom_id res chain seq x y z
N MET A 1 16.58 6.77 -7.75
CA MET A 1 15.52 7.10 -6.75
C MET A 1 14.98 5.85 -6.08
N ASP A 2 15.02 4.71 -6.77
CA ASP A 2 14.61 3.41 -6.20
C ASP A 2 15.80 2.58 -5.70
N GLU A 3 16.87 3.24 -5.24
CA GLU A 3 17.95 2.53 -4.58
C GLU A 3 17.44 1.94 -3.27
N THR A 4 17.95 0.75 -2.93
CA THR A 4 17.54 0.01 -1.75
C THR A 4 18.72 -0.24 -0.82
N ASP A 5 18.44 -0.32 0.48
CA ASP A 5 19.41 -0.81 1.45
C ASP A 5 19.60 -2.35 1.38
N LEU A 6 20.38 -2.91 2.30
CA LEU A 6 20.61 -4.37 2.40
C LEU A 6 19.32 -5.17 2.67
N GLY A 7 18.29 -4.52 3.21
CA GLY A 7 16.97 -5.08 3.43
C GLY A 7 16.03 -4.91 2.24
N GLY A 8 16.48 -4.35 1.12
CA GLY A 8 15.62 -4.07 -0.03
C GLY A 8 14.71 -2.84 0.18
N GLN A 9 14.90 -2.08 1.25
CA GLN A 9 14.02 -0.94 1.56
C GLN A 9 14.42 0.28 0.74
N THR A 10 13.44 0.85 0.03
CA THR A 10 13.63 2.10 -0.73
C THR A 10 13.53 3.33 0.16
N THR A 11 14.00 4.47 -0.32
CA THR A 11 13.78 5.77 0.36
C THR A 11 12.30 6.07 0.59
N LEU A 12 11.41 5.64 -0.32
CA LEU A 12 9.97 5.81 -0.15
C LEU A 12 9.43 4.96 1.02
N MET A 13 9.91 3.73 1.21
CA MET A 13 9.52 2.89 2.36
C MET A 13 9.96 3.53 3.68
N GLN A 14 11.19 4.03 3.74
CA GLN A 14 11.69 4.73 4.93
C GLN A 14 10.85 5.98 5.23
N ALA A 15 10.50 6.77 4.20
CA ALA A 15 9.61 7.91 4.38
C ALA A 15 8.24 7.51 4.95
N CYS A 16 7.70 6.36 4.55
CA CYS A 16 6.43 5.83 5.07
C CYS A 16 6.55 5.36 6.52
N PHE A 17 7.62 4.63 6.82
CA PHE A 17 7.90 4.11 8.17
C PHE A 17 8.11 5.23 9.19
N PHE A 18 8.76 6.33 8.81
CA PHE A 18 9.00 7.48 9.67
C PHE A 18 7.92 8.58 9.57
N ASN A 19 6.78 8.32 8.90
CA ASN A 19 5.69 9.28 8.69
C ASN A 19 6.13 10.63 8.06
N LEU A 20 7.07 10.59 7.12
CA LEU A 20 7.61 11.75 6.43
C LEU A 20 6.76 12.08 5.18
N GLN A 21 5.51 12.51 5.38
CA GLN A 21 4.53 12.79 4.32
C GLN A 21 5.08 13.62 3.16
N LYS A 22 5.70 14.77 3.46
CA LYS A 22 6.27 15.66 2.44
C LYS A 22 7.36 14.98 1.61
N MET A 23 8.19 14.16 2.25
CA MET A 23 9.24 13.41 1.55
C MET A 23 8.61 12.34 0.66
N ALA A 24 7.60 11.61 1.15
CA ALA A 24 6.86 10.65 0.34
C ALA A 24 6.20 11.30 -0.87
N THR A 25 5.64 12.52 -0.74
CA THR A 25 5.09 13.29 -1.87
C THR A 25 6.15 13.53 -2.93
N ILE A 26 7.28 14.13 -2.52
CA ILE A 26 8.35 14.52 -3.44
C ILE A 26 8.92 13.29 -4.16
N LEU A 27 9.07 12.17 -3.45
CA LEU A 27 9.54 10.92 -4.03
C LEU A 27 8.55 10.39 -5.07
N LEU A 28 7.25 10.36 -4.78
CA LEU A 28 6.24 9.91 -5.75
C LEU A 28 6.15 10.84 -6.97
N GLU A 29 6.18 12.15 -6.76
CA GLU A 29 6.18 13.16 -7.84
C GLU A 29 7.40 13.03 -8.76
N LYS A 30 8.54 12.59 -8.23
CA LYS A 30 9.74 12.31 -9.01
C LYS A 30 9.75 10.93 -9.68
N GLY A 31 8.67 10.14 -9.52
CA GLY A 31 8.53 8.83 -10.14
C GLY A 31 9.06 7.66 -9.30
N ALA A 32 8.96 7.72 -7.97
CA ALA A 32 9.40 6.60 -7.12
C ALA A 32 8.49 5.40 -7.34
N HIS A 33 9.08 4.25 -7.60
CA HIS A 33 8.33 3.03 -7.84
C HIS A 33 7.93 2.37 -6.51
N PRO A 34 6.69 1.86 -6.39
CA PRO A 34 6.23 1.14 -5.20
C PRO A 34 6.79 -0.29 -5.21
N LEU A 35 8.12 -0.43 -5.04
CA LEU A 35 8.84 -1.70 -4.99
C LEU A 35 8.51 -2.49 -3.72
N GLN A 36 8.97 -3.74 -3.68
CA GLN A 36 8.91 -4.62 -2.51
C GLN A 36 10.29 -4.72 -1.85
N ASP A 37 10.33 -4.73 -0.51
CA ASP A 37 11.53 -5.03 0.27
C ASP A 37 11.84 -6.54 0.26
N ASN A 38 12.90 -6.93 0.97
CA ASN A 38 13.25 -8.33 1.13
C ASN A 38 12.21 -9.15 1.90
N ASP A 39 11.18 -8.57 2.50
CA ASP A 39 10.05 -9.28 3.12
C ASP A 39 8.80 -9.27 2.21
N GLY A 40 8.92 -8.72 1.01
CA GLY A 40 7.80 -8.54 0.09
C GLY A 40 6.88 -7.37 0.46
N ARG A 41 7.27 -6.49 1.38
CA ARG A 41 6.47 -5.35 1.82
C ARG A 41 6.70 -4.14 0.93
N THR A 42 5.64 -3.38 0.70
CA THR A 42 5.69 -2.14 -0.09
C THR A 42 5.62 -0.91 0.81
N ALA A 43 5.92 0.27 0.26
CA ALA A 43 5.76 1.54 0.97
C ALA A 43 4.38 1.73 1.60
N LEU A 44 3.32 1.26 0.93
CA LEU A 44 1.95 1.26 1.46
C LEU A 44 1.82 0.43 2.76
N MET A 45 2.47 -0.73 2.83
CA MET A 45 2.41 -1.57 4.04
C MET A 45 3.16 -0.93 5.22
N PHE A 46 4.21 -0.14 4.95
CA PHE A 46 4.91 0.63 5.97
C PHE A 46 4.12 1.85 6.47
N SER A 47 3.11 2.30 5.73
CA SER A 47 2.32 3.49 6.08
C SER A 47 1.09 3.19 6.96
N PHE A 48 0.77 1.93 7.25
CA PHE A 48 -0.51 1.58 7.89
C PHE A 48 -0.69 2.16 9.29
N ASN A 49 0.38 2.39 10.04
CA ASN A 49 0.29 3.03 11.35
C ASN A 49 0.00 4.55 11.27
N TYR A 50 -0.01 5.13 10.05
CA TYR A 50 -0.14 6.57 9.85
C TYR A 50 -1.16 6.88 8.75
N THR A 51 -2.39 7.22 9.16
CA THR A 51 -3.52 7.44 8.25
C THR A 51 -3.24 8.46 7.15
N ASP A 52 -2.60 9.58 7.46
CA ASP A 52 -2.39 10.66 6.52
C ASP A 52 -1.50 10.25 5.33
N ILE A 53 -0.35 9.63 5.62
CA ILE A 53 0.56 9.14 4.57
C ILE A 53 -0.03 7.94 3.83
N LEU A 54 -0.81 7.08 4.49
CA LEU A 54 -1.58 6.02 3.84
C LEU A 54 -2.55 6.60 2.81
N VAL A 55 -3.40 7.55 3.21
CA VAL A 55 -4.37 8.19 2.33
C VAL A 55 -3.68 8.88 1.17
N GLN A 56 -2.54 9.53 1.43
CA GLN A 56 -1.73 10.16 0.40
C GLN A 56 -1.22 9.14 -0.63
N LEU A 57 -0.64 8.02 -0.19
CA LEU A 57 -0.18 6.95 -1.09
C LEU A 57 -1.32 6.38 -1.94
N LEU A 58 -2.48 6.14 -1.32
CA LEU A 58 -3.67 5.65 -2.04
C LEU A 58 -4.15 6.65 -3.10
N ARG A 59 -4.15 7.97 -2.80
CA ARG A 59 -4.47 9.02 -3.78
C ARG A 59 -3.51 9.04 -4.96
N MET A 60 -2.25 8.67 -4.75
CA MET A 60 -1.23 8.53 -5.79
C MET A 60 -1.35 7.22 -6.59
N LYS A 61 -2.41 6.43 -6.37
CA LYS A 61 -2.71 5.18 -7.06
C LYS A 61 -1.58 4.14 -7.02
N VAL A 62 -0.90 4.03 -5.88
CA VAL A 62 0.09 2.97 -5.67
C VAL A 62 -0.56 1.59 -5.74
N ASN A 63 0.18 0.61 -6.25
CA ASN A 63 -0.34 -0.75 -6.39
C ASN A 63 -0.60 -1.41 -5.01
N VAL A 64 -1.85 -1.79 -4.76
CA VAL A 64 -2.33 -2.43 -3.52
C VAL A 64 -2.44 -3.96 -3.63
N LYS A 65 -1.91 -4.58 -4.69
CA LYS A 65 -2.04 -6.03 -4.94
C LYS A 65 -0.79 -6.84 -4.56
N TYR A 66 0.33 -6.20 -4.27
CA TYR A 66 1.57 -6.89 -3.92
C TYR A 66 1.42 -7.73 -2.64
N LYS A 67 1.91 -8.97 -2.70
CA LYS A 67 1.89 -9.91 -1.56
C LYS A 67 3.25 -9.94 -0.88
N SER A 68 3.26 -9.95 0.46
CA SER A 68 4.49 -10.21 1.22
C SER A 68 5.04 -11.61 0.93
N LYS A 69 6.25 -11.90 1.41
CA LYS A 69 6.85 -13.25 1.31
C LYS A 69 5.98 -14.34 1.94
N ASP A 70 5.21 -14.01 2.97
CA ASP A 70 4.24 -14.92 3.59
C ASP A 70 2.93 -15.05 2.80
N GLY A 71 2.84 -14.46 1.60
CA GLY A 71 1.65 -14.47 0.76
C GLY A 71 0.55 -13.50 1.21
N LYS A 72 0.80 -12.63 2.21
CA LYS A 72 -0.21 -11.71 2.76
C LYS A 72 -0.41 -10.51 1.84
N THR A 73 -1.66 -10.18 1.53
CA THR A 73 -2.03 -8.94 0.82
C THR A 73 -1.87 -7.72 1.73
N PRO A 74 -1.85 -6.48 1.21
CA PRO A 74 -1.77 -5.30 2.06
C PRO A 74 -2.97 -5.19 3.02
N LEU A 75 -4.16 -5.64 2.60
CA LEU A 75 -5.33 -5.70 3.47
C LEU A 75 -5.14 -6.69 4.64
N MET A 76 -4.57 -7.87 4.38
CA MET A 76 -4.26 -8.85 5.44
C MET A 76 -3.22 -8.30 6.43
N VAL A 77 -2.21 -7.58 5.94
CA VAL A 77 -1.21 -6.93 6.80
C VAL A 77 -1.85 -5.83 7.65
N ALA A 78 -2.77 -5.03 7.10
CA ALA A 78 -3.45 -3.95 7.83
C ALA A 78 -4.26 -4.43 9.05
N PHE A 79 -4.82 -5.65 9.03
CA PHE A 79 -5.48 -6.24 10.21
C PHE A 79 -4.53 -6.50 11.38
N SER A 80 -3.22 -6.55 11.11
CA SER A 80 -2.19 -6.77 12.13
C SER A 80 -1.67 -5.47 12.74
N CYS A 81 -2.14 -4.32 12.26
CA CYS A 81 -1.67 -2.99 12.66
C CYS A 81 -2.58 -2.38 13.73
N GLU A 82 -2.06 -1.40 14.47
CA GLU A 82 -2.80 -0.68 15.53
C GLU A 82 -3.81 0.33 14.98
N ASN A 83 -3.85 0.52 13.66
CA ASN A 83 -4.69 1.50 13.01
C ASN A 83 -5.84 0.84 12.22
N PRO A 84 -7.05 0.73 12.81
CA PRO A 84 -8.20 0.16 12.10
C PRO A 84 -8.62 0.99 10.88
N ILE A 85 -8.26 2.29 10.83
CA ILE A 85 -8.52 3.16 9.68
C ILE A 85 -7.80 2.62 8.44
N ALA A 86 -6.65 1.95 8.59
CA ALA A 86 -5.94 1.36 7.47
C ALA A 86 -6.78 0.32 6.73
N VAL A 87 -7.51 -0.52 7.47
CA VAL A 87 -8.44 -1.51 6.90
C VAL A 87 -9.58 -0.79 6.16
N TYR A 88 -10.19 0.22 6.78
CA TYR A 88 -11.27 0.99 6.14
C TYR A 88 -10.80 1.70 4.86
N CYS A 89 -9.62 2.32 4.86
CA CYS A 89 -9.06 2.99 3.70
C CYS A 89 -8.79 2.01 2.54
N LEU A 90 -8.25 0.82 2.83
CA LEU A 90 -7.99 -0.19 1.80
C LEU A 90 -9.28 -0.81 1.25
N LEU A 91 -10.27 -1.07 2.10
CA LEU A 91 -11.59 -1.54 1.67
C LEU A 91 -12.26 -0.48 0.79
N ALA A 92 -12.29 0.78 1.23
CA ALA A 92 -12.84 1.89 0.47
C ALA A 92 -12.13 2.04 -0.89
N TYR A 93 -10.80 1.95 -0.89
CA TYR A 93 -10.00 2.04 -2.11
C TYR A 93 -10.30 0.89 -3.10
N GLY A 94 -10.53 -0.33 -2.61
CA GLY A 94 -10.91 -1.48 -3.45
C GLY A 94 -12.38 -1.47 -3.90
N THR A 95 -13.26 -0.75 -3.20
CA THR A 95 -14.67 -0.56 -3.59
C THR A 95 -14.91 0.61 -4.53
N ILE A 96 -13.98 1.58 -4.58
CA ILE A 96 -14.04 2.72 -5.50
C ILE A 96 -13.35 2.29 -6.79
N ASP A 97 -14.04 1.48 -7.58
CA ASP A 97 -13.74 1.35 -9.01
C ASP A 97 -14.18 2.66 -9.68
N ILE A 98 -13.23 3.56 -9.92
CA ILE A 98 -13.41 4.76 -10.76
C ILE A 98 -13.29 4.39 -12.24
N SER A 99 -14.06 3.37 -12.65
CA SER A 99 -14.57 3.25 -14.01
C SER A 99 -16.09 3.43 -13.94
N ASP A 100 -16.59 4.64 -14.22
CA ASP A 100 -17.32 4.77 -15.48
C ASP A 100 -16.85 3.72 -16.50
N GLU A 101 -17.74 2.77 -16.79
CA GLU A 101 -17.57 1.59 -17.64
C GLU A 101 -17.08 0.30 -16.93
N GLY A 102 -17.96 -0.29 -16.13
CA GLY A 102 -18.53 -1.58 -16.52
C GLY A 102 -17.81 -2.87 -16.12
N ASP A 103 -16.94 -2.90 -15.12
CA ASP A 103 -16.41 -4.16 -14.60
C ASP A 103 -16.99 -4.47 -13.20
N GLU A 104 -17.98 -5.36 -13.15
CA GLU A 104 -18.58 -5.96 -11.94
C GLU A 104 -17.61 -6.86 -11.15
N THR A 105 -16.37 -6.42 -10.94
CA THR A 105 -15.33 -7.17 -10.23
C THR A 105 -14.95 -6.52 -8.91
N SER A 106 -15.95 -6.00 -8.19
CA SER A 106 -15.81 -5.56 -6.81
C SER A 106 -16.47 -6.57 -5.86
N LEU A 107 -15.70 -6.98 -4.84
CA LEU A 107 -16.08 -7.78 -3.66
C LEU A 107 -16.15 -9.33 -3.75
N LEU A 108 -16.42 -9.97 -4.89
CA LEU A 108 -16.54 -11.45 -4.91
C LEU A 108 -15.21 -12.20 -4.98
N GLU A 109 -14.15 -11.62 -5.58
CA GLU A 109 -12.88 -12.33 -5.74
C GLU A 109 -12.02 -12.38 -4.47
N SER A 110 -12.10 -11.38 -3.59
CA SER A 110 -11.40 -11.40 -2.29
C SER A 110 -11.86 -12.56 -1.41
N ARG A 111 -13.09 -13.05 -1.62
CA ARG A 111 -13.67 -14.16 -0.87
C ARG A 111 -13.23 -15.54 -1.38
N LYS A 112 -12.71 -15.63 -2.62
CA LYS A 112 -12.19 -16.89 -3.21
C LYS A 112 -10.74 -17.20 -2.84
N GLN A 113 -9.99 -16.27 -2.22
CA GLN A 113 -8.63 -16.53 -1.73
C GLN A 113 -8.57 -16.85 -0.22
N LEU A 114 -9.73 -17.05 0.42
CA LEU A 114 -9.86 -17.40 1.84
C LEU A 114 -10.36 -18.84 2.06
N ASP A 115 -10.60 -19.60 0.99
CA ASP A 115 -10.84 -21.05 0.99
C ASP A 115 -9.64 -21.76 0.33
#